data_AF-A0A2N2G0J5-F1
#
_entry.id   AF-A0A2N2G0J5-F1
#
_cell.length_a   1.000
_cell.length_b   1.000
_cell.length_c   1.000
_cell.angle_alpha   90.00
_cell.angle_beta   90.00
_cell.angle_gamma   90.00
#
_symmetry.space_group_name_H-M   'P 1'
#
loop_
_entity.id
_entity.type
_entity.pdbx_description
1 polymer ?
#
loop_
_entity_poly.entity_id
_entity_poly.type
_entity_poly.pdbx_seq_one_letter_code
_entity_poly.pdbx_strand_id
1 'polypeptide(L)' 'MAKRKVTRKKIVKKNIADGIVHIAATFNNTMVTVTDNAGNAIAWSSAGNLGFKGSKKSTPFAAQQAVEDAMKKAIEH' A
#
# COMPACT_ATOMS: atom_id res chain seq x y z
N MET A 1 26.06 14.10 2.98
CA MET A 1 24.64 13.68 2.83
C MET A 1 24.52 12.22 3.26
N ALA A 2 23.93 11.94 4.42
CA ALA A 2 23.87 10.58 4.97
C ALA A 2 22.92 9.70 4.15
N LYS A 3 23.47 8.65 3.53
CA LYS A 3 22.73 7.70 2.69
C LYS A 3 21.88 6.81 3.61
N ARG A 4 20.57 7.08 3.65
CA ARG A 4 19.60 6.35 4.49
C ARG A 4 19.61 4.87 4.12
N LYS A 5 20.14 4.04 5.02
CA LYS A 5 20.23 2.58 4.87
C LYS A 5 18.82 2.01 4.89
N VAL A 6 18.30 1.61 3.74
CA VAL A 6 17.00 0.93 3.63
C VAL A 6 17.20 -0.49 4.13
N THR A 7 16.92 -0.72 5.41
CA THR A 7 16.85 -2.07 5.99
C THR A 7 15.68 -2.78 5.34
N ARG A 8 15.96 -3.64 4.34
CA ARG A 8 14.96 -4.54 3.77
C ARG A 8 14.54 -5.50 4.90
N LYS A 9 13.37 -5.24 5.50
CA LYS A 9 12.74 -6.15 6.46
C LYS A 9 12.57 -7.48 5.76
N LYS A 10 13.09 -8.54 6.37
CA LYS A 10 13.04 -9.92 5.86
C LYS A 10 11.57 -10.28 5.67
N ILE A 11 11.14 -10.44 4.42
CA ILE A 11 9.80 -10.87 4.07
C ILE A 11 9.72 -12.34 4.49
N VAL A 12 9.12 -12.58 5.65
CA VAL A 12 8.76 -13.92 6.07
C VAL A 12 7.54 -14.26 5.24
N LYS A 13 7.69 -15.19 4.28
CA LYS A 13 6.57 -15.81 3.56
C LYS A 13 5.71 -16.54 4.59
N LYS A 14 4.77 -15.83 5.18
CA LYS A 14 3.68 -16.42 5.94
C LYS A 14 2.51 -16.40 4.99
N ASN A 15 1.99 -17.57 4.63
CA ASN A 15 0.67 -17.65 4.01
C ASN A 15 -0.32 -17.10 5.03
N ILE A 16 -0.64 -15.82 4.91
CA ILE A 16 -1.58 -15.13 5.77
C ILE A 16 -2.95 -15.37 5.15
N ALA A 17 -3.70 -16.32 5.72
CA ALA A 17 -5.02 -16.70 5.22
C ALA A 17 -6.04 -15.57 5.40
N ASP A 18 -5.89 -14.80 6.49
CA ASP A 18 -6.77 -13.70 6.85
C ASP A 18 -5.94 -12.45 7.17
N GLY A 19 -6.35 -11.31 6.63
CA GLY A 19 -5.69 -10.03 6.87
C GLY A 19 -6.68 -8.87 6.90
N ILE A 20 -6.19 -7.71 7.32
CA ILE A 20 -6.98 -6.48 7.47
C ILE A 20 -6.51 -5.48 6.39
N VAL A 21 -7.47 -4.85 5.72
CA VAL A 21 -7.18 -3.78 4.75
C VAL A 21 -7.49 -2.43 5.38
N HIS A 22 -6.45 -1.62 5.57
CA HIS A 22 -6.58 -0.25 6.06
C HIS A 22 -6.60 0.73 4.89
N ILE A 23 -7.69 1.50 4.79
CA ILE A 23 -7.88 2.52 3.75
C ILE A 23 -7.87 3.90 4.41
N ALA A 24 -6.84 4.69 4.12
CA ALA A 24 -6.76 6.09 4.51
C ALA A 24 -7.12 6.97 3.30
N ALA A 25 -8.39 7.40 3.25
CA ALA A 25 -8.90 8.30 2.22
C ALA A 25 -8.92 9.74 2.75
N THR A 26 -8.03 10.57 2.24
CA THR A 26 -8.00 12.02 2.51
C THR A 26 -8.39 12.79 1.25
N PHE A 27 -8.72 14.08 1.40
CA PHE A 27 -9.05 14.94 0.26
C PHE A 27 -7.95 15.04 -0.80
N ASN A 28 -6.70 14.72 -0.45
CA ASN A 28 -5.53 14.94 -1.31
C ASN A 28 -4.85 13.63 -1.76
N ASN A 29 -5.22 12.49 -1.19
CA ASN A 29 -4.61 11.20 -1.47
C ASN A 29 -5.43 10.04 -0.87
N THR A 30 -5.34 8.88 -1.52
CA THR A 30 -5.82 7.60 -1.00
C THR A 30 -4.64 6.67 -0.80
N MET A 31 -4.49 6.13 0.42
CA MET A 31 -3.46 5.16 0.76
C MET A 31 -4.13 3.88 1.26
N VAL A 32 -3.65 2.75 0.77
CA VAL A 32 -4.16 1.42 1.06
C VAL A 32 -3.01 0.60 1.60
N THR A 33 -3.22 0.01 2.78
CA THR A 33 -2.23 -0.83 3.45
C THR A 33 -2.89 -2.14 3.83
N VAL A 34 -2.32 -3.24 3.38
CA VAL A 34 -2.75 -4.59 3.75
C VAL A 34 -1.86 -5.07 4.88
N THR A 35 -2.47 -5.48 5.99
CA THR A 35 -1.81 -5.96 7.20
C THR A 35 -2.28 -7.36 7.56
N ASP A 36 -1.44 -8.08 8.28
CA ASP A 36 -1.83 -9.29 9.00
C ASP A 36 -2.64 -8.91 10.27
N ASN A 37 -3.34 -9.86 10.89
CA ASN A 37 -4.07 -9.66 12.15
C ASN A 37 -3.17 -9.17 13.29
N ALA A 38 -1.87 -9.43 13.21
CA ALA A 38 -0.86 -8.92 14.14
C ALA A 38 -0.42 -7.46 13.86
N GLY A 39 -1.00 -6.78 12.86
CA GLY A 39 -0.67 -5.41 12.48
C GLY A 39 0.61 -5.25 11.65
N ASN A 40 1.17 -6.34 11.15
CA ASN A 40 2.35 -6.30 10.27
C ASN A 40 1.91 -5.95 8.84
N ALA A 41 2.44 -4.86 8.28
CA ALA A 41 2.18 -4.47 6.90
C ALA A 41 2.84 -5.45 5.90
N ILE A 42 2.02 -6.06 5.06
CA ILE A 42 2.40 -7.01 4.00
C ILE A 42 2.70 -6.22 2.73
N ALA A 43 1.72 -5.43 2.29
CA ALA A 43 1.80 -4.61 1.09
C ALA A 43 1.11 -3.28 1.33
N TRP A 44 1.54 -2.25 0.61
CA TRP A 44 0.89 -0.96 0.62
C TRP A 44 1.00 -0.31 -0.76
N SER A 45 0.02 0.51 -1.09
CA SER A 45 0.06 1.38 -2.25
C SER A 45 -0.72 2.66 -1.97
N SER A 46 -0.54 3.64 -2.85
CA SER A 46 -1.29 4.88 -2.80
C SER A 46 -1.44 5.45 -4.20
N ALA A 47 -2.40 6.36 -4.38
CA ALA A 47 -2.56 7.08 -5.64
C ALA A 47 -1.25 7.78 -6.07
N GLY A 48 -0.50 8.35 -5.12
CA GLY A 48 0.80 8.94 -5.40
C GLY A 48 1.87 7.93 -5.87
N ASN A 49 1.85 6.70 -5.32
CA ASN A 49 2.82 5.66 -5.67
C ASN A 49 2.64 5.12 -7.11
N LEU A 50 1.41 5.20 -7.63
CA LEU A 50 1.07 4.84 -9.02
C LEU A 50 1.41 5.93 -10.04
N GLY A 51 1.97 7.05 -9.59
CA GLY A 51 2.37 8.14 -10.48
C GLY A 51 1.27 9.16 -10.75
N PHE A 52 0.10 9.08 -10.07
CA PHE A 52 -0.87 10.17 -10.12
C PHE A 52 -0.28 11.41 -9.44
N LYS A 53 -0.34 12.55 -10.11
CA LYS A 53 0.21 13.84 -9.64
C LYS A 53 -0.89 14.88 -9.48
N GLY A 54 -0.68 15.83 -8.57
CA GLY A 54 -1.60 16.95 -8.33
C GLY A 54 -3.01 16.49 -7.95
N SER A 55 -4.02 17.17 -8.49
CA SER A 55 -5.45 16.89 -8.28
C SER A 55 -5.90 15.51 -8.79
N LYS A 56 -5.12 14.84 -9.65
CA LYS A 56 -5.47 13.49 -10.11
C LYS A 56 -5.40 12.45 -8.99
N LYS A 57 -4.67 12.72 -7.91
CA LYS A 57 -4.53 11.82 -6.75
C LYS A 57 -5.79 11.70 -5.89
N SER A 58 -6.67 12.68 -5.93
CA SER A 58 -7.91 12.71 -5.14
C SER A 58 -9.11 12.17 -5.91
N THR A 59 -8.89 11.68 -7.13
CA THR A 59 -9.96 11.12 -7.96
C THR A 59 -10.33 9.71 -7.51
N PRO A 60 -11.61 9.31 -7.64
CA PRO A 60 -12.04 7.95 -7.31
C PRO A 60 -11.36 6.89 -8.19
N PHE A 61 -10.99 7.25 -9.43
CA PHE A 61 -10.26 6.37 -10.32
C PHE A 61 -8.85 6.04 -9.81
N ALA A 62 -8.13 7.05 -9.31
CA ALA A 62 -6.80 6.83 -8.72
C ALA A 62 -6.87 5.98 -7.43
N ALA A 63 -7.95 6.11 -6.66
CA ALA A 63 -8.21 5.28 -5.48
C ALA A 63 -8.43 3.81 -5.86
N GLN A 64 -9.27 3.53 -6.88
CA GLN A 64 -9.49 2.18 -7.39
C GLN A 64 -8.19 1.53 -7.85
N GLN A 65 -7.39 2.25 -8.64
CA GLN A 65 -6.13 1.72 -9.12
C GLN A 65 -5.14 1.44 -7.97
N ALA A 66 -5.13 2.27 -6.92
CA ALA A 66 -4.32 2.08 -5.73
C ALA A 66 -4.72 0.83 -4.94
N VAL A 67 -6.02 0.55 -4.84
CA VAL A 67 -6.52 -0.69 -4.21
C VAL A 67 -6.09 -1.90 -5.03
N GLU A 68 -6.30 -1.89 -6.35
CA GLU A 68 -5.91 -3.03 -7.20
C GLU A 68 -4.41 -3.34 -7.11
N ASP A 69 -3.56 -2.31 -7.14
CA ASP A 69 -2.11 -2.49 -7.04
C ASP A 69 -1.68 -2.99 -5.65
N ALA A 70 -2.29 -2.50 -4.57
CA ALA A 70 -2.03 -3.01 -3.23
C ALA A 70 -2.44 -4.48 -3.07
N MET A 71 -3.59 -4.88 -3.64
CA MET A 71 -4.09 -6.26 -3.58
C MET A 71 -3.23 -7.20 -4.42
N LYS A 72 -2.80 -6.80 -5.63
CA LYS A 72 -1.87 -7.60 -6.45
C LYS A 72 -0.57 -7.86 -5.72
N LYS A 73 0.02 -6.84 -5.10
CA LYS A 73 1.25 -6.96 -4.29
C LYS A 73 1.08 -7.84 -3.05
N ALA A 74 -0.13 -7.87 -2.48
CA ALA A 74 -0.44 -8.75 -1.35
C ALA A 74 -0.58 -10.22 -1.79
N ILE A 75 -1.13 -10.49 -2.98
CA ILE A 75 -1.27 -11.86 -3.52
C ILE A 75 0.09 -12.44 -3.94
N GLU A 76 1.00 -11.62 -4.45
CA GLU A 76 2.35 -12.06 -4.84
C GLU A 76 3.28 -12.37 -3.64
N HIS A 77 2.87 -12.04 -2.41
CA HIS A 77 3.64 -12.22 -1.17
C HIS A 77 3.26 -13.48 -0.41
#